data_AF-A0A0K2RG04-F1
#
_entry.id   AF-A0A0K2RG04-F1
#
_cell.length_a   1.000
_cell.length_b   1.000
_cell.length_c   1.000
_cell.angle_alpha   90.00
_cell.angle_beta   90.00
_cell.angle_gamma   90.00
#
_symmetry.space_group_name_H-M   'P 1'
#
loop_
_entity.id
_entity.type
_entity.pdbx_description
1 polymer ?
#
loop_
_entity_poly.entity_id
_entity_poly.type
_entity_poly.pdbx_seq_one_letter_code
_entity_poly.pdbx_strand_id
1 'polypeptide(L)'
;MNAITPESDKSCHYFWAFMRNYRLDSQLITTQLREGVHGVFGEDEAMLTAQAAIDANPDYEFYNLNIDAGGMWVRRLIERQLESEGRLIPLA
;
A
#
# COMPACT_ATOMS: atom_id res chain seq x y z
N MET A 1 -0.90 10.83 5.31
CA MET A 1 0.34 10.21 4.79
C MET A 1 0.19 8.72 4.95
N ASN A 2 0.53 7.97 3.89
CA ASN A 2 0.61 6.51 3.88
C ASN A 2 1.98 6.15 3.33
N ALA A 3 2.74 5.31 4.04
CA ALA A 3 4.07 4.90 3.66
C ALA A 3 4.25 3.41 3.98
N ILE A 4 4.89 2.69 3.07
CA ILE A 4 5.10 1.25 3.17
C ILE A 4 6.61 1.01 3.15
N THR A 5 7.10 0.21 4.09
CA THR A 5 8.50 -0.22 4.14
C THR A 5 8.55 -1.74 4.09
N PRO A 6 9.20 -2.35 3.08
CA PRO A 6 9.39 -3.81 3.06
C PRO A 6 10.15 -4.30 4.30
N GLU A 7 9.72 -5.40 4.89
CA GLU A 7 10.43 -6.10 5.98
C GLU A 7 11.03 -7.42 5.45
N SER A 8 10.24 -8.18 4.68
CA SER A 8 10.66 -9.39 3.97
C SER A 8 10.01 -9.44 2.58
N ASP A 9 10.23 -10.52 1.82
CA ASP A 9 9.60 -10.72 0.51
C ASP A 9 8.06 -10.78 0.59
N LYS A 10 7.49 -11.09 1.77
CA LYS A 10 6.06 -11.30 1.98
C LYS A 10 5.48 -10.50 3.15
N SER A 11 6.26 -9.60 3.75
CA SER A 11 5.80 -8.73 4.83
C SER A 11 6.30 -7.30 4.67
N CYS A 12 5.53 -6.34 5.18
CA CYS A 12 5.90 -4.94 5.20
C CYS A 12 5.34 -4.25 6.44
N HIS A 13 5.94 -3.11 6.78
CA HIS A 13 5.36 -2.18 7.73
C HIS A 13 4.51 -1.15 6.98
N TYR A 14 3.25 -1.02 7.37
CA TYR A 14 2.34 -0.02 6.83
C TYR A 14 2.15 1.13 7.82
N PHE A 15 2.81 2.26 7.55
CA PHE A 15 2.72 3.46 8.36
C PHE A 15 1.65 4.40 7.81
N TRP A 16 0.75 4.86 8.67
CA TRP A 16 -0.28 5.82 8.34
C TRP A 16 -0.30 6.97 9.34
N ALA A 17 -0.66 8.15 8.85
CA ALA A 17 -0.85 9.34 9.66
C ALA A 17 -1.89 10.25 9.02
N PHE A 18 -2.80 10.79 9.82
CA PHE A 18 -3.80 11.74 9.36
C PHE A 18 -3.50 13.12 9.93
N MET A 19 -3.45 14.10 9.03
CA MET A 19 -3.20 15.49 9.37
C MET A 19 -4.47 16.28 9.10
N ARG A 20 -4.86 17.14 10.05
CA ARG A 20 -5.98 18.07 9.88
C ARG A 20 -5.51 19.49 10.17
N ASN A 21 -6.10 20.45 9.46
CA ASN A 21 -5.81 21.88 9.60
C ASN A 21 -6.99 22.67 10.20
N TYR A 22 -8.00 22.00 10.75
CA TYR A 22 -9.22 22.62 11.30
C TYR A 22 -9.55 22.05 12.68
N ARG A 23 -10.06 22.87 13.61
CA ARG A 23 -10.42 22.49 15.00
C ARG A 23 -9.24 21.96 15.84
N LEU A 24 -8.04 22.52 15.68
CA LEU A 24 -6.75 21.99 16.18
C LEU A 24 -6.79 21.53 17.64
N ASP A 25 -7.46 22.26 18.51
CA ASP A 25 -7.52 21.97 19.96
C ASP A 25 -8.62 20.98 20.38
N SER A 26 -9.43 20.48 19.44
CA SER A 26 -10.55 19.58 19.77
C SER A 26 -10.09 18.14 19.95
N GLN A 27 -10.05 17.68 21.21
CA GLN A 27 -9.75 16.27 21.53
C GLN A 27 -10.81 15.28 21.06
N LEU A 28 -12.08 15.69 21.03
CA LEU A 28 -13.16 14.88 20.48
C LEU A 28 -12.88 14.54 19.00
N ILE A 29 -12.55 15.55 18.20
CA ILE A 29 -12.26 15.37 16.77
C ILE A 29 -11.00 14.52 16.58
N THR A 30 -9.96 14.75 17.39
CA THR A 30 -8.74 13.90 17.37
C THR A 30 -9.07 12.43 17.60
N THR A 31 -9.92 12.14 18.60
CA THR A 31 -10.31 10.77 18.94
C THR A 31 -11.15 10.14 17.82
N GLN A 32 -12.19 10.82 17.35
CA GLN A 32 -13.04 10.31 16.28
C GLN A 32 -12.27 10.03 14.99
N LEU A 33 -11.34 10.92 14.62
CA LEU A 33 -10.51 10.72 13.44
C LEU A 33 -9.59 9.51 13.61
N ARG A 34 -8.94 9.36 14.77
CA ARG A 34 -8.08 8.20 15.04
C ARG A 34 -8.86 6.88 14.92
N GLU A 35 -10.02 6.79 15.57
CA GLU A 35 -10.83 5.56 15.56
C GLU A 35 -11.39 5.26 14.16
N GLY A 36 -11.91 6.26 13.46
CA GLY A 36 -12.43 6.08 12.10
C GLY A 36 -11.35 5.65 11.12
N VAL A 37 -10.18 6.26 11.19
CA VAL A 37 -9.03 5.87 10.38
C VAL A 37 -8.59 4.45 10.74
N HIS A 38 -8.41 4.13 12.02
CA HIS A 38 -7.99 2.80 12.43
C HIS A 38 -8.92 1.70 11.89
N GLY A 39 -10.23 1.94 11.89
CA GLY A 39 -11.21 1.03 11.28
C GLY A 39 -10.98 0.79 9.79
N VAL A 40 -10.84 1.85 9.00
CA VAL A 40 -10.63 1.74 7.53
C VAL A 40 -9.34 0.98 7.21
N PHE A 41 -8.24 1.28 7.91
CA PHE A 41 -6.97 0.58 7.65
C PHE A 41 -7.02 -0.90 8.10
N GLY A 42 -7.84 -1.23 9.10
CA GLY A 42 -8.11 -2.62 9.48
C GLY A 42 -8.85 -3.40 8.39
N GLU A 43 -9.78 -2.75 7.68
CA GLU A 43 -10.45 -3.34 6.52
C GLU A 43 -9.46 -3.59 5.37
N ASP A 44 -8.59 -2.63 5.09
CA ASP A 44 -7.52 -2.77 4.08
C ASP A 44 -6.57 -3.92 4.43
N GLU A 45 -6.13 -4.03 5.69
CA GLU A 45 -5.25 -5.11 6.17
C GLU A 45 -5.89 -6.49 5.98
N ALA A 46 -7.17 -6.62 6.33
CA ALA A 46 -7.93 -7.86 6.16
C ALA A 46 -8.01 -8.26 4.68
N MET A 47 -8.28 -7.30 3.79
CA MET A 47 -8.34 -7.54 2.35
C MET A 47 -6.98 -7.96 1.78
N LEU A 48 -5.90 -7.26 2.13
CA LEU A 48 -4.54 -7.57 1.65
C LEU A 48 -4.10 -8.97 2.11
N THR A 49 -4.35 -9.32 3.37
CA THR A 49 -3.97 -10.63 3.92
C THR A 49 -4.78 -11.77 3.30
N ALA A 50 -5.99 -11.50 2.81
CA ALA A 50 -6.85 -12.49 2.17
C ALA A 50 -6.45 -12.81 0.71
N GLN A 51 -5.48 -12.11 0.11
CA GLN A 51 -5.10 -12.27 -1.31
C GLN A 51 -4.25 -13.53 -1.60
N ALA A 52 -4.67 -14.69 -1.09
CA ALA A 52 -3.99 -15.98 -1.33
C ALA A 52 -3.88 -16.36 -2.82
N ALA A 53 -4.72 -15.77 -3.67
CA ALA A 53 -4.68 -15.96 -5.12
C ALA A 53 -3.37 -15.48 -5.76
N ILE A 54 -2.69 -14.48 -5.18
CA ILE A 54 -1.41 -13.97 -5.71
C ILE A 54 -0.34 -15.06 -5.61
N ASP A 55 -0.22 -15.70 -4.45
CA ASP A 55 0.75 -16.77 -4.25
C ASP A 55 0.36 -18.06 -5.00
N ALA A 56 -0.94 -18.32 -5.16
CA ALA A 56 -1.43 -19.48 -5.88
C ALA A 56 -1.25 -19.38 -7.41
N ASN A 57 -1.00 -18.19 -7.96
CA ASN A 57 -0.89 -17.97 -9.41
C ASN A 57 0.33 -17.10 -9.76
N PRO A 58 1.57 -17.61 -9.58
CA PRO A 58 2.79 -16.81 -9.75
C PRO A 58 3.02 -16.30 -11.17
N ASP A 59 2.49 -17.00 -12.18
CA ASP A 59 2.63 -16.65 -13.59
C ASP A 59 1.45 -15.82 -14.13
N TYR A 60 0.53 -15.41 -13.25
CA TYR A 60 -0.66 -14.66 -13.67
C TYR A 60 -0.31 -13.22 -14.00
N GLU A 61 -0.56 -12.84 -15.26
CA GLU A 61 -0.46 -11.45 -15.69
C GLU A 61 -1.68 -10.65 -15.19
N PHE A 62 -1.43 -9.56 -14.46
CA PHE A 62 -2.48 -8.70 -13.94
C PHE A 62 -3.25 -7.99 -15.07
N TYR A 63 -4.56 -8.23 -15.14
CA TYR A 63 -5.47 -7.45 -15.98
C TYR A 63 -5.80 -6.13 -15.28
N ASN A 64 -5.29 -5.03 -15.85
CA ASN A 64 -5.52 -3.70 -15.29
C ASN A 64 -6.88 -3.15 -15.72
N LEU A 65 -7.56 -2.50 -14.78
CA LEU A 65 -8.78 -1.73 -15.00
C LEU A 65 -8.44 -0.25 -15.15
N ASN A 66 -9.41 0.55 -15.61
CA ASN A 66 -9.22 2.01 -15.76
C ASN A 66 -8.87 2.73 -14.45
N ILE A 67 -9.20 2.14 -13.30
CA ILE A 67 -8.89 2.68 -11.97
C ILE A 67 -7.45 2.41 -11.52
N ASP A 68 -6.70 1.54 -12.23
CA ASP A 68 -5.38 1.08 -11.81
C ASP A 68 -4.23 1.93 -12.35
N ALA A 69 -4.53 3.00 -13.09
CA ALA A 69 -3.53 3.85 -13.72
C ALA A 69 -2.45 4.34 -12.72
N GLY A 70 -2.84 4.69 -11.49
CA GLY A 70 -1.92 5.09 -10.43
C GLY A 70 -0.95 3.97 -10.03
N GLY A 71 -1.47 2.76 -9.79
CA GLY A 71 -0.67 1.58 -9.44
C GLY A 71 0.29 1.18 -10.55
N MET A 72 -0.15 1.25 -11.81
CA MET A 72 0.71 0.96 -12.97
C MET A 72 1.90 1.92 -13.07
N TRP A 73 1.70 3.22 -12.83
CA TRP A 73 2.81 4.19 -12.83
C TRP A 73 3.79 3.95 -11.68
N VAL A 74 3.29 3.60 -10.49
CA VAL A 74 4.14 3.26 -9.34
C VAL A 74 5.02 2.04 -9.66
N ARG A 75 4.47 0.98 -10.25
CA ARG A 75 5.24 -0.22 -10.65
C ARG A 75 6.38 0.14 -11.60
N ARG A 76 6.11 0.95 -12.63
CA ARG A 76 7.13 1.42 -13.58
C ARG A 76 8.23 2.25 -12.91
N LEU A 77 7.89 3.05 -11.90
CA LEU A 77 8.90 3.83 -11.16
C LEU A 77 9.78 2.91 -10.31
N ILE A 78 9.19 1.90 -9.66
CA ILE A 78 9.92 0.91 -8.86
C ILE A 78 10.85 0.09 -9.77
N GLU A 79 10.37 -0.39 -10.91
CA GLU A 79 11.19 -1.13 -11.89
C GLU A 79 12.43 -0.35 -12.32
N ARG A 80 12.26 0.94 -12.67
CA ARG A 80 13.39 1.81 -13.04
C ARG A 80 14.40 1.99 -11.90
N GLN A 81 13.92 2.10 -10.66
CA GLN A 81 14.79 2.21 -9.49
C GLN A 81 15.57 0.92 -9.27
N LEU A 82 14.89 -0.24 -9.32
CA LEU A 82 15.54 -1.54 -9.24
C LEU A 82 16.58 -1.75 -10.34
N GLU A 83 16.29 -1.31 -11.57
CA GLU A 83 17.22 -1.38 -12.69
C GLU A 83 18.45 -0.50 -12.44
N SER A 84 18.26 0.72 -11.92
CA SER A 84 19.36 1.62 -11.55
C SER A 84 20.24 1.09 -10.41
N GLU A 85 19.67 0.26 -9.52
CA GLU A 85 20.39 -0.42 -8.45
C GLU A 85 21.03 -1.74 -8.91
N GLY A 86 20.80 -2.20 -10.15
CA GLY A 86 21.24 -3.51 -10.62
C GLY A 86 20.51 -4.68 -9.95
N ARG A 87 19.30 -4.43 -9.43
CA ARG A 87 18.47 -5.38 -8.67
C ARG A 87 17.21 -5.82 -9.40
N LEU A 88 16.98 -5.31 -10.60
CA LEU A 88 15.89 -5.79 -11.44
C LEU A 88 16.20 -7.24 -11.87
N ILE A 89 15.39 -8.19 -11.40
CA ILE A 89 15.46 -9.58 -11.84
C ILE A 89 14.64 -9.68 -13.12
N PRO A 90 15.22 -10.05 -14.27
CA PRO A 90 14.46 -10.25 -15.49
C PRO A 90 13.42 -11.35 -15.27
N LEU A 91 12.19 -11.11 -15.72
CA LEU A 91 11.19 -12.18 -15.84
C LEU A 91 11.78 -13.24 -16.79
N ALA A 92 11.79 -14.50 -16.34
CA ALA A 92 12.28 -15.65 -17.10
C ALA A 92 11.37 -15.96 -18.29
#